data_AF-A0A7R6WEG5-F1
#
_entry.id   AF-A0A7R6WEG5-F1
#
_cell.length_a   1.000
_cell.length_b   1.000
_cell.length_c   1.000
_cell.angle_alpha   90.00
_cell.angle_beta   90.00
_cell.angle_gamma   90.00
#
_symmetry.space_group_name_H-M   'P 1'
#
loop_
_entity.id
_entity.type
_entity.pdbx_description
1 polymer ?
#
loop_
_entity_poly.entity_id
_entity_poly.type
_entity_poly.pdbx_seq_one_letter_code
_entity_poly.pdbx_strand_id
1 'polypeptide(L)'
;MILCRQPPHGSVCPLTHSTRAPQPAAAPAPAPRRCERLAAIPDRTTKEKFQELEVGIDLHRVIAEISGNAMLHGMLCGILDKCQHYVWTELLWLDEWKIAREEHAEIVEAICAGDAARAGTLARAHVRGSRENVLRLLQAKSDYQSFLAKAS
;
A
#
# COMPACT_ATOMS: atom_id res chain seq x y z
N MET A 1 37.15 -43.42 42.31
CA MET A 1 38.53 -42.93 42.50
C MET A 1 39.13 -42.74 41.11
N ILE A 2 39.20 -41.49 40.64
CA ILE A 2 40.17 -40.86 39.72
C ILE A 2 39.63 -39.43 39.55
N LEU A 3 40.44 -38.47 39.98
CA LEU A 3 40.09 -37.09 40.27
C LEU A 3 39.90 -36.24 39.01
N CYS A 4 38.89 -35.35 39.05
CA CYS A 4 38.88 -34.11 38.28
C CYS A 4 40.15 -33.29 38.57
N ARG A 5 40.87 -32.88 37.52
CA ARG A 5 41.86 -31.80 37.58
C ARG A 5 41.39 -30.66 36.68
N GLN A 6 41.06 -29.52 37.28
CA GLN A 6 40.94 -28.23 36.59
C GLN A 6 42.33 -27.69 36.22
N PRO A 7 42.49 -26.96 35.09
CA PRO A 7 43.63 -26.08 34.86
C PRO A 7 43.42 -24.68 35.48
N PRO A 8 44.51 -23.95 35.78
CA PRO A 8 44.51 -22.79 36.67
C PRO A 8 44.25 -21.44 35.98
N HIS A 9 43.94 -20.46 36.83
CA HIS A 9 43.62 -19.07 36.58
C HIS A 9 44.58 -18.32 35.62
N GLY A 10 44.00 -17.38 34.86
CA GLY A 10 44.69 -16.15 34.44
C GLY A 10 44.75 -15.89 32.94
N SER A 11 43.64 -15.50 32.33
CA SER A 11 43.69 -14.64 31.13
C SER A 11 42.40 -13.83 31.02
N VAL A 12 42.50 -12.54 31.33
CA VAL A 12 41.45 -11.55 31.09
C VAL A 12 41.52 -11.21 29.59
N CYS A 13 40.51 -11.63 28.82
CA CYS A 13 40.39 -11.25 27.43
C CYS A 13 39.65 -9.89 27.36
N PRO A 14 40.28 -8.78 26.93
CA PRO A 14 39.68 -7.46 27.04
C PRO A 14 39.02 -7.08 25.71
N LEU A 15 37.94 -7.74 25.30
CA LEU A 15 37.11 -7.28 24.17
C LEU A 15 35.64 -7.70 24.35
N THR A 16 34.98 -7.22 25.41
CA THR A 16 33.51 -7.12 25.39
C THR A 16 33.11 -5.87 24.63
N HIS A 17 33.22 -5.91 23.31
CA HIS A 17 32.47 -4.97 22.48
C HIS A 17 30.98 -5.30 22.66
N SER A 18 30.31 -4.50 23.48
CA SER A 18 28.86 -4.46 23.57
C SER A 18 28.30 -4.07 22.21
N THR A 19 28.06 -5.07 21.37
CA THR A 19 27.26 -4.89 20.16
C THR A 19 25.81 -4.88 20.62
N ARG A 20 25.30 -3.67 20.87
CA ARG A 20 23.85 -3.44 20.98
C ARG A 20 23.22 -4.00 19.70
N ALA A 21 22.44 -5.07 19.84
CA ALA A 21 21.65 -5.58 18.73
C ALA A 21 20.85 -4.40 18.12
N PRO A 22 20.80 -4.26 16.78
CA PRO A 22 19.93 -3.27 16.18
C PRO A 22 18.50 -3.54 16.69
N GLN A 23 17.89 -2.53 17.31
CA GLN A 23 16.48 -2.59 17.65
C GLN A 23 15.72 -2.90 16.35
N PRO A 24 14.77 -3.85 16.34
CA PRO A 24 13.95 -4.07 15.17
C PRO A 24 13.28 -2.73 14.84
N ALA A 25 13.47 -2.26 13.60
CA ALA A 25 12.70 -1.13 13.10
C ALA A 25 11.24 -1.43 13.40
N ALA A 26 10.55 -0.50 14.07
CA ALA A 26 9.16 -0.67 14.44
C ALA A 26 8.38 -1.16 13.21
N ALA A 27 7.66 -2.27 13.35
CA ALA A 27 6.86 -2.81 12.26
C ALA A 27 5.96 -1.69 11.70
N PRO A 28 5.84 -1.56 10.37
CA PRO A 28 5.00 -0.52 9.80
C PRO A 28 3.59 -0.64 10.38
N ALA A 29 3.01 0.49 10.79
CA ALA A 29 1.65 0.54 11.28
C ALA A 29 0.69 -0.11 10.25
N PRO A 30 -0.36 -0.81 10.70
CA PRO A 30 -1.32 -1.44 9.79
C PRO A 30 -1.91 -0.39 8.82
N ALA A 31 -2.14 -0.80 7.57
CA ALA A 31 -2.52 0.08 6.46
C ALA A 31 -3.59 1.15 6.81
N PRO A 32 -4.68 0.84 7.55
CA PRO A 32 -5.68 1.85 7.93
C PRO A 32 -5.10 3.00 8.75
N ARG A 33 -4.25 2.71 9.74
CA ARG A 33 -3.59 3.73 10.58
C ARG A 33 -2.56 4.56 9.81
N ARG A 34 -2.00 4.00 8.73
CA ARG A 34 -1.07 4.72 7.84
C ARG A 34 -1.85 5.71 6.95
N CYS A 35 -3.01 5.31 6.42
CA CYS A 35 -3.91 6.19 5.69
C CYS A 35 -4.42 7.38 6.53
N GLU A 36 -4.91 7.12 7.75
CA GLU A 36 -5.42 8.18 8.64
C GLU A 36 -4.35 9.24 8.96
N ARG A 37 -3.12 8.79 9.24
CA ARG A 37 -2.01 9.70 9.52
C ARG A 37 -1.68 10.58 8.31
N LEU A 38 -1.69 10.03 7.10
CA LEU A 38 -1.41 10.78 5.88
C LEU A 38 -2.53 11.77 5.56
N ALA A 39 -3.79 11.38 5.78
CA ALA A 39 -4.95 12.23 5.57
C ALA A 39 -5.01 13.46 6.48
N ALA A 40 -4.39 13.39 7.67
CA ALA A 40 -4.35 14.49 8.64
C ALA A 40 -3.31 15.58 8.32
N ILE A 41 -2.44 15.38 7.32
CA ILE A 41 -1.42 16.34 6.93
C ILE A 41 -2.05 17.40 6.01
N PRO A 42 -2.11 18.69 6.41
CA PRO A 42 -2.53 19.76 5.51
C PRO A 42 -1.48 19.97 4.41
N ASP A 43 -1.92 20.36 3.20
CA ASP A 43 -1.04 20.68 2.06
C ASP A 43 0.01 19.60 1.74
N ARG A 44 -0.43 18.33 1.73
CA ARG A 44 0.41 17.15 1.47
C ARG A 44 1.41 17.37 0.33
N THR A 45 2.67 17.15 0.64
CA THR A 45 3.76 17.07 -0.34
C THR A 45 3.53 15.93 -1.32
N THR A 46 4.19 15.99 -2.48
CA THR A 46 4.16 14.90 -3.48
C THR A 46 4.60 13.56 -2.86
N LYS A 47 5.57 13.59 -1.94
CA LYS A 47 6.03 12.39 -1.23
C LYS A 47 4.93 11.76 -0.37
N GLU A 48 4.16 12.56 0.36
CA GLU A 48 3.06 12.05 1.19
C GLU A 48 1.92 11.50 0.33
N LYS A 49 1.63 12.14 -0.82
CA LYS A 49 0.69 11.60 -1.82
C LYS A 49 1.15 10.24 -2.37
N PHE A 50 2.45 10.08 -2.65
CA PHE A 50 3.00 8.78 -3.05
C PHE A 50 2.87 7.70 -1.97
N GLN A 51 3.11 8.06 -0.71
CA GLN A 51 2.95 7.14 0.40
C GLN A 51 1.50 6.70 0.55
N GLU A 52 0.55 7.61 0.34
CA GLU A 52 -0.88 7.27 0.41
C GLU A 52 -1.31 6.35 -0.73
N LEU A 53 -0.82 6.60 -1.95
CA LEU A 53 -1.01 5.68 -3.07
C LEU A 53 -0.48 4.28 -2.74
N GLU A 54 0.74 4.19 -2.20
CA GLU A 54 1.34 2.92 -1.80
C GLU A 54 0.44 2.17 -0.80
N VAL A 55 -0.09 2.87 0.22
CA VAL A 55 -1.04 2.24 1.16
C VAL A 55 -2.30 1.73 0.45
N GLY A 56 -2.87 2.54 -0.45
CA GLY A 56 -4.07 2.15 -1.19
C GLY A 56 -3.83 0.91 -2.06
N ILE A 57 -2.70 0.86 -2.78
CA ILE A 57 -2.31 -0.30 -3.60
C ILE A 57 -2.07 -1.54 -2.74
N ASP A 58 -1.39 -1.39 -1.61
CA ASP A 58 -1.12 -2.51 -0.71
C ASP A 58 -2.40 -3.05 -0.06
N LEU A 59 -3.40 -2.22 0.18
CA LEU A 59 -4.71 -2.67 0.65
C LEU A 59 -5.33 -3.68 -0.32
N HIS A 60 -5.30 -3.41 -1.63
CA HIS A 60 -5.81 -4.35 -2.64
C HIS A 60 -5.06 -5.68 -2.60
N ARG A 61 -3.74 -5.65 -2.45
CA ARG A 61 -2.89 -6.86 -2.37
C ARG A 61 -3.25 -7.68 -1.13
N VAL A 62 -3.33 -7.02 0.03
CA VAL A 62 -3.71 -7.67 1.30
C VAL A 62 -5.09 -8.30 1.21
N ILE A 63 -6.09 -7.60 0.66
CA ILE A 63 -7.46 -8.15 0.49
C ILE A 63 -7.44 -9.42 -0.36
N ALA A 64 -6.67 -9.43 -1.46
CA ALA A 64 -6.58 -10.61 -2.31
C ALA A 64 -5.78 -11.74 -1.65
N GLU A 65 -4.74 -11.43 -0.89
CA GLU A 65 -3.96 -12.42 -0.14
C GLU A 65 -4.82 -13.11 0.94
N ILE A 66 -5.54 -12.34 1.76
CA ILE A 66 -6.37 -12.89 2.85
C ILE A 66 -7.59 -13.67 2.35
N SER A 67 -7.93 -13.54 1.06
CA SER A 67 -8.97 -14.37 0.44
C SER A 67 -8.57 -15.85 0.33
N GLY A 68 -7.28 -16.18 0.49
CA GLY A 68 -6.74 -17.53 0.31
C GLY A 68 -6.66 -18.00 -1.15
N ASN A 69 -7.04 -17.14 -2.12
CA ASN A 69 -7.01 -17.48 -3.54
C ASN A 69 -5.70 -16.97 -4.19
N ALA A 70 -4.70 -17.85 -4.26
CA ALA A 70 -3.38 -17.54 -4.82
C ALA A 70 -3.43 -17.08 -6.29
N MET A 71 -4.34 -17.63 -7.10
CA MET A 71 -4.53 -17.19 -8.49
C MET A 71 -5.02 -15.75 -8.55
N LEU A 72 -6.05 -15.43 -7.76
CA LEU A 72 -6.60 -14.07 -7.67
C LEU A 72 -5.53 -13.08 -7.21
N HIS A 73 -4.78 -13.42 -6.15
CA HIS A 73 -3.70 -12.58 -5.65
C HIS A 73 -2.65 -12.29 -6.74
N GLY A 74 -2.15 -13.33 -7.41
CA GLY A 74 -1.16 -13.16 -8.49
C GLY A 74 -1.69 -12.32 -9.66
N MET A 75 -2.93 -12.57 -10.09
CA MET A 75 -3.56 -11.81 -11.18
C MET A 75 -3.74 -10.34 -10.80
N LEU A 76 -4.23 -10.07 -9.58
CA LEU A 76 -4.47 -8.70 -9.11
C LEU A 76 -3.15 -7.93 -9.00
N CYS A 77 -2.11 -8.51 -8.43
CA CYS A 77 -0.78 -7.90 -8.36
C CYS A 77 -0.27 -7.53 -9.76
N GLY A 78 -0.35 -8.44 -10.73
CA GLY A 78 0.09 -8.18 -12.10
C GLY A 78 -0.71 -7.08 -12.81
N ILE A 79 -2.00 -6.92 -12.49
CA ILE A 79 -2.83 -5.81 -13.00
C ILE A 79 -2.39 -4.49 -12.34
N LEU A 80 -2.27 -4.47 -11.01
CA LEU A 80 -1.89 -3.27 -10.26
C LEU A 80 -0.53 -2.74 -10.71
N ASP A 81 0.47 -3.60 -10.90
CA ASP A 81 1.81 -3.20 -11.34
C ASP A 81 1.79 -2.53 -12.74
N LYS A 82 0.90 -2.98 -13.63
CA LYS A 82 0.73 -2.39 -14.98
C LYS A 82 -0.11 -1.13 -14.97
N CYS A 83 -1.07 -1.02 -14.05
CA CYS A 83 -2.05 0.05 -14.01
C CYS A 83 -1.70 1.19 -13.04
N GLN A 84 -0.72 1.00 -12.14
CA GLN A 84 -0.38 1.95 -11.09
C GLN A 84 -0.11 3.37 -11.60
N HIS A 85 0.52 3.51 -12.77
CA HIS A 85 0.78 4.81 -13.37
C HIS A 85 -0.51 5.57 -13.71
N TYR A 86 -1.55 4.88 -14.20
CA TYR A 86 -2.83 5.49 -14.52
C TYR A 86 -3.61 5.90 -13.27
N VAL A 87 -3.61 5.05 -12.24
CA VAL A 87 -4.24 5.35 -10.93
C VAL A 87 -3.55 6.55 -10.26
N TRP A 88 -2.23 6.66 -10.42
CA TRP A 88 -1.49 7.84 -9.98
C TRP A 88 -1.91 9.12 -10.71
N THR A 89 -1.99 9.07 -12.05
CA THR A 89 -2.46 10.20 -12.85
C THR A 89 -3.88 10.60 -12.46
N GLU A 90 -4.75 9.62 -12.20
CA GLU A 90 -6.08 9.87 -11.69
C GLU A 90 -6.10 10.71 -10.40
N LEU A 91 -5.47 10.20 -9.35
CA LEU A 91 -5.55 10.80 -8.01
C LEU A 91 -4.83 12.16 -7.93
N LEU A 92 -3.77 12.36 -8.70
CA LEU A 92 -3.11 13.66 -8.77
C LEU A 92 -4.00 14.74 -9.41
N TRP A 93 -4.71 14.38 -10.49
CA TRP A 93 -5.39 15.34 -11.34
C TRP A 93 -6.85 15.58 -10.94
N LEU A 94 -7.50 14.59 -10.34
CA LEU A 94 -8.88 14.71 -9.85
C LEU A 94 -8.96 15.00 -8.34
N ASP A 95 -7.87 14.81 -7.60
CA ASP A 95 -7.78 15.04 -6.15
C ASP A 95 -8.75 14.21 -5.29
N GLU A 96 -9.21 13.07 -5.79
CA GLU A 96 -10.22 12.19 -5.16
C GLU A 96 -9.68 11.31 -4.01
N TRP A 97 -8.58 11.73 -3.37
CA TRP A 97 -7.94 10.98 -2.28
C TRP A 97 -8.89 10.68 -1.12
N LYS A 98 -9.76 11.63 -0.78
CA LYS A 98 -10.72 11.46 0.32
C LYS A 98 -11.74 10.38 -0.02
N ILE A 99 -12.29 10.40 -1.22
CA ILE A 99 -13.28 9.40 -1.68
C ILE A 99 -12.65 8.01 -1.67
N ALA A 100 -11.46 7.85 -2.24
CA ALA A 100 -10.77 6.57 -2.26
C ALA A 100 -10.54 6.00 -0.84
N ARG A 101 -10.19 6.85 0.13
CA ARG A 101 -10.03 6.43 1.54
C ARG A 101 -11.34 6.00 2.18
N GLU A 102 -12.42 6.73 1.93
CA GLU A 102 -13.75 6.39 2.47
C GLU A 102 -14.23 5.05 1.88
N GLU A 103 -14.10 4.85 0.57
CA GLU A 103 -14.43 3.58 -0.08
C GLU A 103 -13.57 2.42 0.45
N HIS A 104 -12.27 2.63 0.64
CA HIS A 104 -11.37 1.64 1.25
C HIS A 104 -11.80 1.26 2.68
N ALA A 105 -12.17 2.25 3.50
CA ALA A 105 -12.64 2.01 4.85
C ALA A 105 -13.94 1.18 4.86
N GLU A 106 -14.92 1.52 4.02
CA GLU A 106 -16.17 0.77 3.92
C GLU A 106 -15.97 -0.68 3.47
N ILE A 107 -15.04 -0.93 2.55
CA ILE A 107 -14.67 -2.28 2.11
C ILE A 107 -14.08 -3.08 3.27
N VAL A 108 -13.13 -2.50 4.01
CA VAL A 108 -12.49 -3.15 5.16
C VAL A 108 -13.51 -3.44 6.26
N GLU A 109 -14.40 -2.50 6.56
CA GLU A 109 -15.49 -2.71 7.51
C GLU A 109 -16.38 -3.89 7.12
N ALA A 110 -16.79 -3.98 5.85
CA ALA A 110 -17.61 -5.09 5.36
C ALA A 110 -16.88 -6.44 5.47
N ILE A 111 -15.57 -6.48 5.18
CA ILE A 111 -14.74 -7.68 5.36
C ILE A 111 -14.66 -8.07 6.84
N CYS A 112 -14.38 -7.12 7.73
CA CYS A 112 -14.30 -7.37 9.17
C CYS A 112 -15.64 -7.84 9.77
N ALA A 113 -16.77 -7.37 9.22
CA ALA A 113 -18.10 -7.83 9.60
C ALA A 113 -18.47 -9.21 9.03
N GLY A 114 -17.65 -9.78 8.15
CA GLY A 114 -17.94 -11.05 7.46
C GLY A 114 -19.00 -10.93 6.35
N ASP A 115 -19.37 -9.72 5.94
CA ASP A 115 -20.36 -9.47 4.89
C ASP A 115 -19.71 -9.49 3.50
N ALA A 116 -19.51 -10.69 2.99
CA ALA A 116 -18.88 -10.91 1.69
C ALA A 116 -19.66 -10.27 0.52
N ALA A 117 -21.00 -10.21 0.61
CA ALA A 117 -21.84 -9.65 -0.44
C ALA A 117 -21.67 -8.13 -0.54
N ARG A 118 -21.68 -7.44 0.60
CA ARG A 118 -21.42 -6.00 0.68
C ARG A 118 -19.98 -5.69 0.28
N ALA A 119 -18.99 -6.41 0.82
CA ALA A 119 -17.58 -6.22 0.49
C ALA A 119 -17.33 -6.33 -1.02
N GLY A 120 -17.89 -7.36 -1.66
CA GLY A 120 -17.76 -7.54 -3.11
C GLY A 120 -18.43 -6.42 -3.92
N THR A 121 -19.57 -5.90 -3.44
CA THR A 121 -20.28 -4.81 -4.11
C THR A 121 -19.51 -3.50 -4.04
N LEU A 122 -19.00 -3.16 -2.86
CA LEU A 122 -18.18 -1.97 -2.64
C LEU A 122 -16.87 -2.04 -3.43
N ALA A 123 -16.16 -3.17 -3.38
CA ALA A 123 -14.92 -3.35 -4.15
C ALA A 123 -15.12 -3.19 -5.66
N ARG A 124 -16.20 -3.74 -6.21
CA ARG A 124 -16.56 -3.55 -7.64
C ARG A 124 -16.93 -2.12 -7.97
N ALA A 125 -17.58 -1.40 -7.06
CA ALA A 125 -17.92 0.01 -7.27
C ALA A 125 -16.64 0.85 -7.33
N HIS A 126 -15.76 0.71 -6.33
CA HIS A 126 -14.48 1.40 -6.24
C HIS A 126 -13.61 1.22 -7.50
N VAL A 127 -13.38 -0.03 -7.94
CA VAL A 127 -12.57 -0.31 -9.14
C VAL A 127 -13.21 0.25 -10.42
N ARG A 128 -14.54 0.23 -10.53
CA ARG A 128 -15.24 0.82 -11.68
C ARG A 128 -15.13 2.35 -11.69
N GLY A 129 -15.27 3.00 -10.53
CA GLY A 129 -15.09 4.44 -10.39
C GLY A 129 -13.70 4.89 -10.84
N SER A 130 -12.64 4.24 -10.32
CA SER A 130 -11.27 4.54 -10.74
C SER A 130 -11.06 4.30 -12.24
N ARG A 131 -11.59 3.19 -12.80
CA ARG A 131 -11.55 2.94 -14.25
C ARG A 131 -12.20 4.07 -15.05
N GLU A 132 -13.39 4.52 -14.66
CA GLU A 132 -14.10 5.60 -15.35
C GLU A 132 -13.34 6.93 -15.29
N ASN A 133 -12.73 7.23 -14.15
CA ASN A 133 -11.89 8.41 -13.97
C ASN A 133 -10.63 8.38 -14.85
N VAL A 134 -9.94 7.24 -14.91
CA VAL A 134 -8.79 7.03 -15.82
C VAL A 134 -9.22 7.22 -17.28
N LEU A 135 -10.34 6.63 -17.68
CA LEU A 135 -10.85 6.77 -19.05
C LEU A 135 -11.19 8.24 -19.38
N ARG A 136 -11.77 8.99 -18.44
CA ARG A 136 -12.04 10.42 -18.61
C ARG A 136 -10.77 11.22 -18.88
N LEU A 137 -9.69 10.94 -18.15
CA LEU A 137 -8.39 11.59 -18.34
C LEU A 137 -7.75 11.23 -19.68
N LEU A 138 -7.78 9.95 -20.07
CA LEU A 138 -7.25 9.50 -21.35
C LEU A 138 -8.03 10.09 -22.53
N GLN A 139 -9.36 10.21 -22.40
CA GLN A 139 -10.21 10.85 -23.40
C GLN A 139 -9.87 12.34 -23.53
N ALA A 140 -9.79 13.08 -22.42
CA ALA A 140 -9.42 14.49 -22.43
C ALA A 140 -8.05 14.73 -23.09
N LYS A 141 -7.07 13.87 -22.81
CA LYS A 141 -5.76 13.89 -23.49
C LYS A 141 -5.90 13.67 -24.99
N SER A 142 -6.68 12.68 -25.41
CA SER A 142 -6.88 12.38 -26.85
C SER A 142 -7.58 13.52 -27.58
N ASP A 143 -8.56 14.15 -26.94
CA ASP A 143 -9.31 15.27 -27.50
C ASP A 143 -8.39 16.48 -27.71
N TYR A 144 -7.55 16.78 -26.71
CA TYR A 144 -6.55 17.85 -26.81
C TYR A 144 -5.55 17.61 -27.95
N GLN A 145 -5.04 16.38 -28.08
CA GLN A 145 -4.14 16.02 -29.19
C GLN A 145 -4.83 16.19 -30.55
N SER A 146 -6.10 15.81 -30.66
CA SER A 146 -6.89 15.96 -31.88
C SER A 146 -7.14 17.43 -32.23
N PHE A 147 -7.33 18.29 -31.21
CA PHE A 147 -7.46 19.73 -31.39
C PHE A 147 -6.17 20.34 -31.97
N LEU A 148 -5.01 20.03 -31.40
CA LEU A 148 -3.72 20.54 -31.88
C LEU A 148 -3.42 20.12 -33.32
N ALA A 149 -3.72 18.87 -33.67
CA ALA A 149 -3.49 18.35 -35.02
C ALA A 149 -4.35 19.04 -36.09
N LYS A 150 -5.53 19.55 -35.74
CA LYS A 150 -6.41 20.32 -36.64
C LYS A 150 -6.01 21.79 -36.79
N ALA A 151 -5.22 22.30 -35.84
CA ALA A 151 -4.77 23.69 -35.80
C ALA A 151 -3.42 23.91 -36.50
N SER A 152 -2.78 22.83 -36.97
CA SER A 152 -1.53 22.81 -37.76
C SER A 152 -1.84 22.62 -39.24
#